data_AF-A0A2T4X6M9-F1
#
_entry.id   AF-A0A2T4X6M9-F1
#
_cell.length_a   1.000
_cell.length_b   1.000
_cell.length_c   1.000
_cell.angle_alpha   90.00
_cell.angle_beta   90.00
_cell.angle_gamma   90.00
#
_symmetry.space_group_name_H-M   'P 1'
#
loop_
_entity.id
_entity.type
_entity.pdbx_description
1 polymer ?
#
loop_
_entity_poly.entity_id
_entity_poly.type
_entity_poly.pdbx_seq_one_letter_code
_entity_poly.pdbx_strand_id
1 'polypeptide(L)'
;MAKSIFILMGVSGSGKSTIGRALSSRTGIPFYDADDYHPPANIAKMASGQPLNDADREPWLAQLAQLLQHAASANGAILACSALKTSYRTLLAQHLQQVPRWIYLKGSAALIARRLQARSGHFMPPALLASQFADLEEPTAAQVVSIDQPVEAVVAEILAAGY
;
A
#
# COMPACT_ATOMS: atom_id res chain seq x y z
N MET A 1 23.59 -8.09 -6.59
CA MET A 1 23.11 -7.20 -5.51
C MET A 1 21.62 -7.40 -5.37
N ALA A 2 21.12 -7.59 -4.16
CA ALA A 2 19.68 -7.69 -3.93
C ALA A 2 19.01 -6.35 -4.27
N LYS A 3 17.82 -6.40 -4.89
CA LYS A 3 17.15 -5.22 -5.44
C LYS A 3 16.14 -4.65 -4.45
N SER A 4 16.04 -3.32 -4.33
CA SER A 4 15.19 -2.69 -3.32
C SER A 4 13.70 -3.02 -3.52
N ILE A 5 13.04 -3.46 -2.43
CA ILE A 5 11.59 -3.66 -2.35
C ILE A 5 11.01 -2.60 -1.44
N PHE A 6 10.11 -1.77 -1.96
CA PHE A 6 9.34 -0.79 -1.20
C PHE A 6 7.89 -1.26 -1.12
N ILE A 7 7.32 -1.21 0.08
CA ILE A 7 5.88 -1.46 0.28
C ILE A 7 5.27 -0.21 0.90
N LEU A 8 4.48 0.50 0.11
CA LEU A 8 3.74 1.69 0.53
C LEU A 8 2.41 1.24 1.13
N MET A 9 2.28 1.42 2.44
CA MET A 9 1.09 1.04 3.21
C MET A 9 0.35 2.24 3.79
N GLY A 10 -0.91 2.00 4.18
CA GLY A 10 -1.81 3.00 4.73
C GLY A 10 -3.23 2.85 4.18
N VAL A 11 -4.18 3.52 4.81
CA VAL A 11 -5.62 3.45 4.48
C VAL A 11 -5.89 3.90 3.03
N SER A 12 -7.03 3.48 2.47
CA SER A 12 -7.48 4.03 1.19
C SER A 12 -7.59 5.56 1.25
N GLY A 13 -7.18 6.24 0.17
CA GLY A 13 -7.07 7.70 0.14
C GLY A 13 -5.76 8.30 0.66
N SER A 14 -4.83 7.49 1.21
CA SER A 14 -3.52 8.00 1.67
C SER A 14 -2.55 8.39 0.55
N GLY A 15 -2.87 8.03 -0.70
CA GLY A 15 -2.06 8.42 -1.87
C GLY A 15 -1.01 7.39 -2.31
N LYS A 16 -1.06 6.15 -1.79
CA LYS A 16 -0.11 5.05 -2.13
C LYS A 16 0.21 4.96 -3.62
N SER A 17 -0.79 4.88 -4.50
CA SER A 17 -0.58 4.75 -5.94
C SER A 17 0.09 5.98 -6.56
N THR A 18 -0.28 7.19 -6.11
CA THR A 18 0.33 8.44 -6.56
C THR A 18 1.81 8.51 -6.15
N ILE A 19 2.10 8.23 -4.87
CA ILE A 19 3.46 8.24 -4.34
C ILE A 19 4.30 7.12 -5.00
N GLY A 20 3.73 5.93 -5.19
CA GLY A 20 4.42 4.79 -5.80
C GLY A 20 4.82 5.02 -7.24
N ARG A 21 3.93 5.62 -8.05
CA ARG A 21 4.27 6.02 -9.43
C ARG A 21 5.35 7.11 -9.47
N ALA A 22 5.29 8.08 -8.55
CA ALA A 22 6.30 9.13 -8.45
C ALA A 22 7.67 8.58 -8.02
N LEU A 23 7.72 7.68 -7.03
CA LEU A 23 8.93 6.97 -6.63
C LEU A 23 9.51 6.13 -7.77
N SER A 24 8.65 5.41 -8.50
CA SER A 24 9.06 4.62 -9.66
C SER A 24 9.70 5.49 -10.74
N SER A 25 9.09 6.64 -11.04
CA SER A 25 9.62 7.60 -12.01
C SER A 25 10.99 8.16 -11.60
N ARG A 26 11.23 8.34 -10.28
CA ARG A 26 12.50 8.86 -9.75
C ARG A 26 13.61 7.81 -9.62
N THR A 27 13.25 6.57 -9.32
CA THR A 27 14.22 5.49 -8.97
C THR A 27 14.44 4.49 -10.10
N GLY A 28 13.54 4.44 -11.09
CA GLY A 28 13.52 3.40 -12.12
C GLY A 28 13.01 2.04 -11.65
N ILE A 29 12.64 1.89 -10.37
CA ILE A 29 12.10 0.64 -9.83
C ILE A 29 10.64 0.47 -10.31
N PRO A 30 10.23 -0.71 -10.82
CA PRO A 30 8.85 -0.92 -11.28
C PRO A 30 7.80 -0.72 -10.18
N PHE A 31 6.69 -0.06 -10.54
CA PHE A 31 5.54 0.13 -9.66
C PHE A 31 4.44 -0.91 -9.92
N TYR A 32 3.84 -1.40 -8.85
CA TYR A 32 2.70 -2.32 -8.85
C TYR A 32 1.62 -1.79 -7.91
N ASP A 33 0.37 -1.74 -8.38
CA ASP A 33 -0.79 -1.43 -7.54
C ASP A 33 -1.45 -2.74 -7.09
N ALA A 34 -1.53 -2.99 -5.79
CA ALA A 34 -2.06 -4.25 -5.28
C ALA A 34 -3.53 -4.47 -5.65
N ASP A 35 -4.30 -3.39 -5.84
CA ASP A 35 -5.71 -3.46 -6.20
C ASP A 35 -5.91 -4.11 -7.58
N ASP A 36 -4.93 -4.02 -8.49
CA ASP A 36 -4.94 -4.64 -9.83
C ASP A 36 -4.85 -6.17 -9.79
N TYR A 37 -4.47 -6.74 -8.63
CA TYR A 37 -4.27 -8.18 -8.44
C TYR A 37 -5.42 -8.86 -7.70
N HIS A 38 -6.50 -8.13 -7.39
CA HIS A 38 -7.64 -8.76 -6.74
C HIS A 38 -8.28 -9.83 -7.64
N PRO A 39 -8.61 -11.02 -7.10
CA PRO A 39 -9.35 -12.01 -7.86
C PRO A 39 -10.76 -11.47 -8.18
N PRO A 40 -11.39 -11.94 -9.28
CA PRO A 40 -12.72 -11.48 -9.68
C PRO A 40 -13.78 -11.55 -8.56
N ALA A 41 -13.68 -12.55 -7.68
CA ALA A 41 -14.56 -12.71 -6.53
C ALA A 41 -14.46 -11.53 -5.54
N ASN A 42 -13.25 -11.02 -5.28
CA ASN A 42 -13.04 -9.88 -4.39
C ASN A 42 -13.58 -8.59 -5.01
N ILE A 43 -13.33 -8.40 -6.31
CA ILE A 43 -13.84 -7.26 -7.06
C ILE A 43 -15.37 -7.25 -7.02
N ALA A 44 -16.03 -8.39 -7.27
CA ALA A 44 -17.47 -8.51 -7.23
C ALA A 44 -18.05 -8.25 -5.82
N LYS A 45 -17.39 -8.74 -4.76
CA LYS A 45 -17.80 -8.51 -3.37
C LYS A 45 -17.69 -7.05 -2.96
N MET A 46 -16.58 -6.38 -3.32
CA MET A 46 -16.44 -4.95 -3.06
C MET A 46 -17.42 -4.11 -3.90
N ALA A 47 -17.67 -4.49 -5.15
CA ALA A 47 -18.63 -3.82 -6.03
C ALA A 47 -20.07 -3.92 -5.51
N SER A 48 -20.42 -4.96 -4.76
CA SER A 48 -21.71 -5.08 -4.07
C SER A 48 -21.76 -4.35 -2.72
N GLY A 49 -20.72 -3.58 -2.38
CA GLY A 49 -20.63 -2.81 -1.14
C GLY A 49 -20.28 -3.65 0.10
N GLN A 50 -19.93 -4.93 -0.08
CA GLN A 50 -19.54 -5.80 1.02
C GLN A 50 -18.03 -5.70 1.28
N PRO A 51 -17.60 -5.50 2.54
CA PRO A 51 -16.18 -5.48 2.86
C PRO A 51 -15.58 -6.89 2.72
N LEU A 52 -14.32 -6.94 2.28
CA LEU A 52 -13.55 -8.18 2.30
C LEU A 52 -13.21 -8.56 3.76
N ASN A 53 -13.16 -9.85 4.05
CA ASN A 53 -12.64 -10.43 5.28
C ASN A 53 -11.22 -10.98 5.07
N ASP A 54 -10.67 -11.67 6.06
CA ASP A 54 -9.29 -12.16 6.03
C ASP A 54 -9.12 -13.31 5.02
N ALA A 55 -10.12 -14.21 4.92
CA ALA A 55 -10.13 -15.32 3.97
C ALA A 55 -10.24 -14.84 2.52
N ASP A 56 -10.97 -13.76 2.25
CA ASP A 56 -11.02 -13.15 0.92
C ASP A 56 -9.65 -12.56 0.52
N ARG A 57 -8.90 -12.03 1.50
CA ARG A 57 -7.61 -11.36 1.26
C ARG A 57 -6.43 -12.32 1.16
N GLU A 58 -6.49 -13.47 1.80
CA GLU A 58 -5.38 -14.43 1.85
C GLU A 58 -4.86 -14.84 0.45
N PRO A 59 -5.70 -15.28 -0.53
CA PRO A 59 -5.21 -15.66 -1.85
C PRO A 59 -4.58 -14.48 -2.61
N TRP A 60 -5.16 -13.29 -2.46
CA TRP A 60 -4.64 -12.06 -3.04
C TRP A 60 -3.27 -11.68 -2.48
N LEU A 61 -3.11 -11.72 -1.15
CA LEU A 61 -1.83 -11.44 -0.50
C LEU A 61 -0.77 -12.49 -0.84
N ALA A 62 -1.14 -13.77 -0.96
CA ALA A 62 -0.23 -14.82 -1.40
C ALA A 62 0.30 -14.58 -2.82
N GLN A 63 -0.58 -14.17 -3.75
CA GLN A 63 -0.19 -13.79 -5.11
C GLN A 63 0.78 -12.60 -5.12
N LEU A 64 0.52 -11.59 -4.29
CA LEU A 64 1.43 -10.44 -4.15
C LEU A 64 2.79 -10.84 -3.55
N ALA A 65 2.82 -11.74 -2.56
CA ALA A 65 4.05 -12.24 -1.98
C ALA A 65 4.92 -12.96 -3.04
N GLN A 66 4.30 -13.76 -3.92
CA GLN A 66 4.99 -14.38 -5.05
C GLN A 66 5.50 -13.34 -6.04
N LEU A 67 4.71 -12.31 -6.38
CA LEU A 67 5.17 -11.20 -7.23
C LEU A 67 6.41 -10.52 -6.65
N LEU A 68 6.38 -10.19 -5.35
CA LEU A 68 7.51 -9.54 -4.67
C LEU A 68 8.75 -10.44 -4.65
N GLN A 69 8.59 -11.75 -4.47
CA GLN A 69 9.69 -12.71 -4.52
C GLN A 69 10.38 -12.72 -5.89
N HIS A 70 9.61 -12.75 -6.98
CA HIS A 70 10.16 -12.69 -8.34
C HIS A 70 10.83 -11.35 -8.61
N ALA A 71 10.19 -10.25 -8.21
CA ALA A 71 10.70 -8.90 -8.44
C ALA A 71 12.02 -8.62 -7.69
N ALA A 72 12.19 -9.20 -6.49
CA ALA A 72 13.42 -9.07 -5.70
C ALA A 72 14.66 -9.64 -6.41
N SER A 73 14.48 -10.64 -7.28
CA SER A 73 15.53 -11.25 -8.09
C SER A 73 15.74 -10.57 -9.44
N ALA A 74 14.88 -9.62 -9.82
CA ALA A 74 14.90 -8.94 -11.11
C ALA A 74 15.29 -7.46 -10.99
N ASN A 75 14.29 -6.57 -10.90
CA ASN A 75 14.47 -5.11 -10.92
C ASN A 75 14.05 -4.41 -9.62
N GLY A 76 13.66 -5.17 -8.59
CA GLY A 76 13.01 -4.61 -7.40
C GLY A 76 11.52 -4.31 -7.65
N ALA A 77 10.85 -3.75 -6.65
CA ALA A 77 9.43 -3.43 -6.72
C ALA A 77 9.08 -2.27 -5.80
N ILE A 78 8.15 -1.43 -6.24
CA ILE A 78 7.39 -0.52 -5.38
C ILE A 78 5.94 -0.99 -5.42
N LEU A 79 5.46 -1.56 -4.31
CA LEU A 79 4.09 -2.05 -4.19
C LEU A 79 3.25 -1.05 -3.39
N ALA A 80 2.15 -0.56 -3.97
CA ALA A 80 1.09 0.08 -3.21
C ALA A 80 0.13 -0.98 -2.68
N CYS A 81 0.09 -1.19 -1.35
CA CYS A 81 -0.80 -2.19 -0.73
C CYS A 81 -1.27 -1.68 0.63
N SER A 82 -2.56 -1.77 0.94
CA SER A 82 -3.10 -1.27 2.22
C SER A 82 -2.41 -1.89 3.43
N ALA A 83 -2.20 -3.22 3.43
CA ALA A 83 -1.41 -3.99 4.39
C ALA A 83 -1.66 -3.60 5.87
N LEU A 84 -2.94 -3.41 6.23
CA LEU A 84 -3.36 -2.77 7.47
C LEU A 84 -3.06 -3.59 8.72
N LYS A 85 -3.19 -4.92 8.64
CA LYS A 85 -2.90 -5.85 9.74
C LYS A 85 -1.48 -6.38 9.68
N THR A 86 -0.92 -6.70 10.85
CA THR A 86 0.40 -7.32 10.99
C THR A 86 0.48 -8.66 10.27
N SER A 87 -0.58 -9.47 10.36
CA SER A 87 -0.67 -10.75 9.64
C SER A 87 -0.49 -10.60 8.13
N TYR A 88 -1.06 -9.55 7.54
CA TYR A 88 -0.92 -9.27 6.10
C TYR A 88 0.50 -8.88 5.73
N ARG A 89 1.16 -8.08 6.58
CA ARG A 89 2.55 -7.68 6.38
C ARG A 89 3.50 -8.87 6.48
N THR A 90 3.27 -9.76 7.44
CA THR A 90 4.01 -11.02 7.58
C THR A 90 3.86 -11.88 6.32
N LEU A 91 2.62 -12.04 5.83
CA LEU A 91 2.34 -12.84 4.63
C LEU A 91 3.02 -12.26 3.37
N LEU A 92 3.00 -10.94 3.19
CA LEU A 92 3.68 -10.28 2.06
C LEU A 92 5.21 -10.45 2.08
N ALA A 93 5.80 -10.47 3.27
CA ALA A 93 7.25 -10.58 3.44
C ALA A 93 7.77 -12.02 3.52
N GLN A 94 6.90 -13.03 3.64
CA GLN A 94 7.26 -14.39 4.05
C GLN A 94 8.30 -15.10 3.15
N HIS A 95 8.40 -14.72 1.86
CA HIS A 95 9.30 -15.35 0.89
C HIS A 95 10.48 -14.43 0.49
N LEU A 96 10.56 -13.24 1.06
CA LEU A 96 11.63 -12.30 0.76
C LEU A 96 12.88 -12.66 1.55
N GLN A 97 14.00 -12.78 0.84
CA GLN A 97 15.31 -13.04 1.45
C GLN A 97 15.88 -11.82 2.19
N GLN A 98 15.33 -10.64 1.91
CA GLN A 98 15.69 -9.36 2.53
C GLN A 98 14.44 -8.69 3.08
N VAL A 99 14.61 -7.93 4.17
CA VAL A 99 13.51 -7.18 4.76
C VAL A 99 13.09 -6.07 3.78
N PRO A 100 11.82 -6.04 3.33
CA PRO A 100 11.35 -4.97 2.47
C PRO A 100 11.29 -3.66 3.25
N ARG A 101 11.41 -2.54 2.55
CA ARG A 101 11.24 -1.20 3.12
C ARG A 101 9.77 -0.86 3.22
N TRP A 102 9.25 -0.98 4.43
CA TRP A 102 7.89 -0.56 4.76
C TRP A 102 7.83 0.96 4.90
N ILE A 103 6.97 1.58 4.09
CA ILE A 103 6.66 3.00 4.16
C ILE A 103 5.21 3.15 4.57
N TYR A 104 4.97 3.67 5.78
CA TYR A 104 3.63 3.96 6.26
C TYR A 104 3.27 5.41 5.93
N LEU A 105 2.42 5.57 4.93
CA LEU A 105 1.84 6.87 4.54
C LEU A 105 0.73 7.25 5.53
N LYS A 106 1.12 8.02 6.56
CA LYS A 106 0.27 8.38 7.68
C LYS A 106 -0.44 9.71 7.44
N GLY A 107 -1.75 9.71 7.64
CA GLY A 107 -2.59 10.91 7.62
C GLY A 107 -3.76 10.78 8.57
N SER A 108 -4.25 11.90 9.08
CA SER A 108 -5.43 11.90 9.96
C SER A 108 -6.69 11.49 9.19
N ALA A 109 -7.67 10.91 9.90
CA ALA A 109 -8.95 10.56 9.30
C ALA A 109 -9.63 11.77 8.63
N ALA A 110 -9.53 12.95 9.24
CA ALA A 110 -10.05 14.19 8.67
C ALA A 110 -9.36 14.59 7.35
N LEU A 111 -8.03 14.46 7.27
CA LEU A 111 -7.28 14.74 6.04
C LEU A 111 -7.66 13.75 4.93
N ILE A 112 -7.73 12.45 5.24
CA ILE A 112 -8.11 11.43 4.28
C ILE A 112 -9.54 11.65 3.77
N ALA A 113 -10.48 11.94 4.67
CA ALA A 113 -11.87 12.23 4.31
C ALA A 113 -11.96 13.44 3.36
N ARG A 114 -11.26 14.54 3.65
CA ARG A 114 -11.19 15.72 2.77
C ARG A 114 -10.63 15.37 1.38
N ARG A 115 -9.57 14.58 1.30
CA ARG A 115 -8.96 14.13 0.03
C ARG A 115 -9.90 13.25 -0.79
N LEU A 116 -10.62 12.33 -0.13
CA LEU A 116 -11.59 11.46 -0.78
C LEU A 116 -12.79 12.26 -1.30
N GLN A 117 -13.28 13.25 -0.55
CA GLN A 117 -14.37 14.13 -1.00
C GLN A 117 -13.99 14.99 -2.21
N ALA A 118 -12.73 15.45 -2.28
CA ALA A 118 -12.24 16.25 -3.40
C ALA A 118 -12.06 15.44 -4.70
N ARG A 119 -12.01 14.10 -4.63
CA ARG A 119 -11.92 13.23 -5.82
C ARG A 119 -13.30 13.06 -6.44
N SER A 120 -13.54 13.72 -7.58
CA SER A 120 -14.69 13.45 -8.43
C SER A 120 -14.67 11.99 -8.92
N GLY A 121 -15.74 11.22 -8.66
CA GLY A 121 -15.97 9.91 -9.29
C GLY A 121 -15.81 8.67 -8.40
N HIS A 122 -15.25 8.79 -7.18
CA HIS A 122 -15.16 7.67 -6.24
C HIS A 122 -15.54 8.11 -4.83
N PHE A 123 -16.84 8.17 -4.55
CA PHE A 123 -17.32 8.38 -3.19
C PHE A 123 -17.06 7.11 -2.36
N MET A 124 -16.06 7.16 -1.47
CA MET A 124 -15.86 6.12 -0.48
C MET A 124 -16.77 6.42 0.72
N PRO A 125 -17.71 5.53 1.08
CA PRO A 125 -18.60 5.78 2.20
C PRO A 125 -17.80 6.04 3.49
N PRO A 126 -18.17 7.04 4.32
CA PRO A 126 -17.46 7.34 5.58
C PRO A 126 -17.27 6.11 6.48
N ALA A 127 -18.25 5.19 6.48
CA ALA A 127 -18.17 3.93 7.22
C ALA A 127 -17.00 3.03 6.78
N LEU A 128 -16.66 3.02 5.49
CA LEU A 128 -15.54 2.25 4.95
C LEU A 128 -14.20 2.87 5.36
N LEU A 129 -14.12 4.20 5.45
CA LEU A 129 -12.93 4.85 5.98
C LEU A 129 -12.74 4.53 7.46
N ALA A 130 -13.82 4.57 8.25
CA ALA A 130 -13.78 4.23 9.67
C ALA A 130 -13.31 2.77 9.89
N SER A 131 -13.81 1.82 9.10
CA SER A 131 -13.38 0.42 9.20
C SER A 131 -11.90 0.23 8.84
N GLN A 132 -11.38 0.98 7.86
CA GLN A 132 -9.96 0.93 7.50
C GLN A 132 -9.05 1.44 8.63
N PHE A 133 -9.46 2.48 9.36
CA PHE A 133 -8.73 2.93 10.55
C PHE A 133 -8.87 1.95 11.73
N ALA A 134 -10.01 1.28 11.86
CA ALA A 134 -10.20 0.25 12.88
C ALA A 134 -9.33 -1.01 12.62
N ASP A 135 -9.16 -1.39 11.36
CA ASP A 135 -8.31 -2.50 10.94
C ASP A 135 -6.81 -2.16 10.92
N LEU A 136 -6.45 -0.87 11.00
CA LEU A 136 -5.07 -0.41 10.92
C LEU A 136 -4.33 -0.70 12.22
N GLU A 137 -3.44 -1.69 12.15
CA GLU A 137 -2.42 -1.94 13.14
C GLU A 137 -1.16 -1.18 12.72
N GLU A 138 -0.89 -0.03 13.34
CA GLU A 138 0.27 0.80 12.98
C GLU A 138 1.58 -0.01 13.09
N PRO A 139 2.42 -0.02 12.04
CA PRO A 139 3.64 -0.81 12.02
C PRO A 139 4.69 -0.21 12.96
N THR A 140 5.39 -1.05 13.71
CA THR A 140 6.51 -0.64 14.58
C THR A 140 7.83 -0.52 13.83
N ALA A 141 8.00 -1.25 12.72
CA ALA A 141 9.22 -1.31 11.91
C ALA A 141 8.96 -0.79 10.49
N ALA A 142 8.55 0.47 10.36
CA ALA A 142 8.34 1.15 9.09
C ALA A 142 8.83 2.60 9.16
N GLN A 143 9.23 3.15 8.01
CA GLN A 143 9.40 4.59 7.88
C GLN A 143 8.00 5.22 7.83
N VAL A 144 7.66 5.99 8.87
CA VAL A 144 6.39 6.72 8.95
C VAL A 144 6.58 8.06 8.25
N VAL A 145 5.80 8.30 7.19
CA VAL A 145 5.88 9.54 6.40
C VAL A 145 4.53 10.23 6.45
N SER A 146 4.53 11.50 6.87
CA SER A 146 3.32 12.31 6.85
C SER A 146 2.89 12.54 5.41
N ILE A 147 1.60 12.33 5.14
CA ILE A 147 1.02 12.66 3.83
C ILE A 147 0.52 14.10 3.78
N ASP A 148 0.56 14.87 4.88
CA ASP A 148 0.09 16.26 4.95
C ASP A 148 1.13 17.25 4.37
N GLN A 149 1.62 16.91 3.19
CA GLN A 149 2.62 17.65 2.44
C GLN A 149 2.49 17.30 0.94
N PRO A 150 3.08 18.09 0.02
CA PRO A 150 3.06 17.80 -1.40
C PRO A 150 3.71 16.45 -1.74
N VAL A 151 3.25 15.81 -2.83
CA VAL A 151 3.75 14.52 -3.31
C VAL A 151 5.28 14.49 -3.42
N GLU A 152 5.88 15.55 -3.97
CA GLU A 152 7.33 15.65 -4.13
C GLU A 152 8.09 15.65 -2.80
N ALA A 153 7.52 16.27 -1.76
CA ALA A 153 8.10 16.26 -0.41
C ALA A 153 8.04 14.87 0.22
N VAL A 154 6.89 14.17 0.10
CA VAL A 154 6.74 12.78 0.53
C VAL A 154 7.79 11.88 -0.15
N VAL A 155 7.94 12.01 -1.47
CA VAL A 155 8.91 11.23 -2.24
C VAL A 155 10.34 11.52 -1.79
N ALA A 156 10.70 12.80 -1.62
CA ALA A 156 12.03 13.19 -1.15
C ALA A 156 12.34 12.61 0.24
N GLU A 157 11.38 12.66 1.17
CA GLU A 157 11.51 12.09 2.52
C GLU A 157 11.73 10.57 2.50
N ILE A 158 10.99 9.84 1.64
CA ILE A 158 11.16 8.39 1.46
C ILE A 158 12.59 8.06 0.98
N LEU A 159 13.10 8.83 0.02
CA LEU A 159 14.42 8.59 -0.57
C LEU A 159 15.57 9.05 0.34
N ALA A 160 15.36 10.06 1.18
CA ALA A 160 16.37 10.60 2.10
C ALA A 160 16.83 9.57 3.16
N ALA A 161 15.99 8.57 3.47
CA ALA A 161 16.35 7.47 4.36
C ALA A 161 17.35 6.45 3.73
N GLY A 162 17.83 6.71 2.49
CA GLY A 162 18.85 5.94 1.77
C GLY A 162 18.29 4.68 1.10
N TYR A 163 18.41 4.51 -0.23
CA TYR A 163 17.85 3.37 -1.00
C TYR A 163 18.84 2.66 -1.92
#